data_AF-A0A7K5THS6-F1
#
_entry.id   AF-A0A7K5THS6-F1
#
_cell.length_a   1.000
_cell.length_b   1.000
_cell.length_c   1.000
_cell.angle_alpha   90.00
_cell.angle_beta   90.00
_cell.angle_gamma   90.00
#
_symmetry.space_group_name_H-M   'P 1'
#
loop_
_entity.id
_entity.type
_entity.pdbx_description
1 polymer ?
#
loop_
_entity_poly.entity_id
_entity_poly.type
_entity_poly.pdbx_seq_one_letter_code
_entity_poly.pdbx_strand_id
1 'polypeptide(L)'
;DMSWGDRKGQWLRRRRLDGAINRVPVGFYEKVWKILQKCHGLSIDGYVLPSSTTREMTPCEIKFAVHVESVLNHVPQPEYRQLLVEAILVLTFLSDIEVNSIGGIIHVDRIVHMANDLFLQELKSFGATGSILEKDAATGICHFFYDSAPSGAYGTMTYLTKAIIIYLHDFLPSTGCAMQ
;
A
#
# COMPACT_ATOMS: atom_id res chain seq x y z
N ASP A 1 21.35 19.72 -8.58
CA ASP A 1 20.22 20.25 -7.80
C ASP A 1 18.92 19.55 -8.12
N MET A 2 18.50 18.61 -7.26
CA MET A 2 17.09 18.21 -7.23
C MET A 2 16.29 19.40 -6.69
N SER A 3 15.67 20.17 -7.58
CA SER A 3 14.79 21.28 -7.22
C SER A 3 13.54 20.75 -6.53
N TRP A 4 13.62 20.60 -5.21
CA TRP A 4 12.50 20.38 -4.28
C TRP A 4 11.87 21.72 -3.83
N GLY A 5 12.11 22.82 -4.56
CA GLY A 5 11.94 24.19 -4.06
C GLY A 5 10.52 24.72 -4.00
N ASP A 6 9.64 24.37 -4.95
CA ASP A 6 8.33 25.07 -5.10
C ASP A 6 7.09 24.23 -4.72
N ARG A 7 7.26 22.95 -4.40
CA ARG A 7 6.14 22.02 -4.10
C ARG A 7 6.31 21.21 -2.81
N LYS A 8 7.25 21.60 -1.94
CA LYS A 8 7.51 20.92 -0.68
C LYS A 8 6.26 20.92 0.21
N GLY A 9 5.89 19.75 0.71
CA GLY A 9 4.75 19.51 1.59
C GLY A 9 3.40 19.37 0.89
N GLN A 10 3.32 19.50 -0.44
CA GLN A 10 2.04 19.49 -1.15
C GLN A 10 1.33 18.14 -1.03
N TRP A 11 2.06 17.04 -1.24
CA TRP A 11 1.46 15.70 -1.20
C TRP A 11 1.30 15.21 0.22
N LEU A 12 2.23 15.52 1.12
CA LEU A 12 2.07 15.23 2.54
C LEU A 12 0.79 15.88 3.08
N ARG A 13 0.55 17.16 2.78
CA ARG A 13 -0.67 17.87 3.20
C ARG A 13 -1.92 17.22 2.61
N ARG A 14 -1.91 16.85 1.32
CA ARG A 14 -3.04 16.16 0.69
C ARG A 14 -3.32 14.82 1.36
N ARG A 15 -2.30 14.00 1.61
CA ARG A 15 -2.45 12.72 2.32
C ARG A 15 -2.98 12.89 3.74
N ARG A 16 -2.53 13.90 4.47
CA ARG A 16 -3.08 14.22 5.80
C ARG A 16 -4.56 14.58 5.76
N LEU A 17 -4.96 15.43 4.82
CA LEU A 17 -6.37 15.80 4.65
C LEU A 17 -7.22 14.59 4.26
N ASP A 18 -6.79 13.85 3.24
CA ASP A 18 -7.51 12.68 2.72
C ASP A 18 -7.60 11.57 3.77
N GLY A 19 -6.51 11.31 4.48
CA GLY A 19 -6.48 10.36 5.60
C GLY A 19 -7.44 10.77 6.71
N ALA A 20 -7.41 12.03 7.15
CA ALA A 20 -8.23 12.52 8.26
C ALA A 20 -9.75 12.39 8.01
N ILE A 21 -10.17 12.50 6.74
CA ILE A 21 -11.58 12.33 6.35
C ILE A 21 -11.89 10.92 5.78
N ASN A 22 -10.95 9.98 5.87
CA ASN A 22 -11.05 8.64 5.28
C ASN A 22 -11.41 8.63 3.80
N ARG A 23 -10.89 9.60 3.02
CA ARG A 23 -11.11 9.66 1.58
C ARG A 23 -10.38 8.50 0.90
N VAL A 24 -11.13 7.74 0.12
CA VAL A 24 -10.60 6.69 -0.75
C VAL A 24 -11.03 6.93 -2.21
N PRO A 25 -10.33 6.40 -3.21
CA PRO A 25 -10.76 6.52 -4.60
C PRO A 25 -12.08 5.79 -4.90
N VAL A 26 -12.72 6.20 -5.99
CA VAL A 26 -13.97 5.58 -6.46
C VAL A 26 -13.76 4.07 -6.71
N GLY A 27 -14.71 3.27 -6.23
CA GLY A 27 -14.68 1.81 -6.34
C GLY A 27 -13.66 1.12 -5.43
N PHE A 28 -13.05 1.83 -4.46
CA PHE A 28 -12.07 1.25 -3.54
C PHE A 28 -12.59 0.00 -2.81
N TYR A 29 -13.78 0.05 -2.23
CA TYR A 29 -14.33 -1.09 -1.49
C TYR A 29 -14.60 -2.29 -2.39
N GLU A 30 -15.15 -2.10 -3.58
CA GLU A 30 -15.32 -3.18 -4.57
C GLU A 30 -13.99 -3.82 -4.97
N LYS A 31 -12.94 -3.02 -5.06
CA LYS A 31 -11.59 -3.50 -5.34
C LYS A 31 -11.00 -4.30 -4.17
N VAL A 32 -11.17 -3.85 -2.94
CA VAL A 32 -10.79 -4.61 -1.72
C VAL A 32 -11.52 -5.94 -1.68
N TRP A 33 -12.82 -5.95 -1.99
CA TRP A 33 -13.61 -7.16 -2.08
C TRP A 33 -12.98 -8.18 -3.04
N LYS A 34 -12.64 -7.75 -4.26
CA LYS A 34 -12.00 -8.62 -5.26
C LYS A 34 -10.65 -9.17 -4.79
N ILE A 35 -9.85 -8.37 -4.08
CA ILE A 35 -8.56 -8.83 -3.52
C ILE A 35 -8.79 -9.91 -2.46
N LEU A 36 -9.78 -9.73 -1.57
CA LEU A 36 -10.09 -10.72 -0.54
C LEU A 36 -10.53 -12.07 -1.12
N GLN A 37 -11.10 -12.09 -2.32
CA GLN A 37 -11.41 -13.33 -3.02
C GLN A 37 -10.17 -14.08 -3.52
N LYS A 38 -9.00 -13.43 -3.54
CA LYS A 38 -7.73 -14.00 -4.01
C LYS A 38 -6.76 -14.41 -2.88
N CYS A 39 -7.05 -14.10 -1.62
CA CYS A 39 -6.15 -14.39 -0.49
C CYS A 39 -6.93 -14.84 0.76
N HIS A 40 -6.25 -15.17 1.87
CA HIS A 40 -6.92 -15.47 3.14
C HIS A 40 -7.32 -14.22 3.94
N GLY A 41 -6.75 -13.06 3.60
CA GLY A 41 -7.11 -11.78 4.19
C GLY A 41 -6.07 -10.70 3.95
N LEU A 42 -6.42 -9.47 4.30
CA LEU A 42 -5.50 -8.33 4.34
C LEU A 42 -5.19 -8.00 5.80
N SER A 43 -3.91 -7.91 6.16
CA SER A 43 -3.47 -7.36 7.44
C SER A 43 -3.06 -5.92 7.25
N ILE A 44 -3.61 -5.05 8.09
CA ILE A 44 -3.34 -3.60 8.13
C ILE A 44 -3.02 -3.27 9.57
N ASP A 45 -1.76 -2.95 9.85
CA ASP A 45 -1.29 -2.56 11.20
C ASP A 45 -1.66 -3.61 12.27
N GLY A 46 -1.49 -4.89 11.94
CA GLY A 46 -1.82 -6.02 12.82
C GLY A 46 -3.31 -6.41 12.85
N TYR A 47 -4.21 -5.57 12.36
CA TYR A 47 -5.64 -5.90 12.23
C TYR A 47 -5.91 -6.64 10.93
N VAL A 48 -6.65 -7.75 11.01
CA VAL A 48 -6.93 -8.60 9.85
C VAL A 48 -8.35 -8.37 9.35
N LEU A 49 -8.47 -8.06 8.07
CA LEU A 49 -9.69 -8.15 7.28
C LEU A 49 -9.72 -9.53 6.59
N PRO A 50 -10.45 -10.51 7.13
CA PRO A 50 -10.40 -11.88 6.64
C PRO A 50 -11.20 -12.06 5.34
N SER A 51 -10.83 -13.05 4.52
CA SER A 51 -11.61 -13.36 3.31
C SER A 51 -12.99 -13.96 3.59
N SER A 52 -13.25 -14.46 4.80
CA SER A 52 -14.59 -14.89 5.21
C SER A 52 -15.61 -13.76 5.15
N THR A 53 -15.18 -12.50 5.30
CA THR A 53 -16.04 -11.31 5.18
C THR A 53 -16.78 -11.28 3.83
N THR A 54 -16.19 -11.81 2.75
CA THR A 54 -16.84 -11.84 1.44
C THR A 54 -17.93 -12.91 1.31
N ARG A 55 -18.12 -13.77 2.32
CA ARG A 55 -19.16 -14.80 2.37
C ARG A 55 -20.34 -14.39 3.25
N GLU A 56 -20.12 -13.43 4.15
CA GLU A 56 -21.11 -12.98 5.15
C GLU A 56 -21.82 -11.68 4.75
N MET A 57 -21.33 -11.02 3.70
CA MET A 57 -21.80 -9.73 3.20
C MET A 57 -21.99 -9.81 1.67
N THR A 58 -22.48 -8.75 1.04
CA THR A 58 -22.46 -8.62 -0.42
C THR A 58 -21.57 -7.46 -0.89
N PRO A 59 -20.98 -7.53 -2.11
CA PRO A 59 -20.26 -6.39 -2.64
C PRO A 59 -21.22 -5.20 -2.77
N CYS A 60 -20.70 -4.00 -2.49
CA CYS A 60 -21.45 -2.72 -2.51
C CYS A 60 -22.41 -2.48 -1.32
N GLU A 61 -22.51 -3.38 -0.34
CA GLU A 61 -23.19 -3.09 0.92
C GLU A 61 -22.38 -2.12 1.81
N ILE A 62 -23.08 -1.17 2.45
CA ILE A 62 -22.50 -0.23 3.41
C ILE A 62 -21.74 -0.97 4.52
N LYS A 63 -22.24 -2.13 4.96
CA LYS A 63 -21.63 -2.94 6.03
C LYS A 63 -20.19 -3.33 5.71
N PHE A 64 -19.91 -3.73 4.46
CA PHE A 64 -18.56 -4.08 4.04
C PHE A 64 -17.65 -2.85 4.06
N ALA A 65 -18.11 -1.72 3.50
CA ALA A 65 -17.35 -0.48 3.50
C ALA A 65 -17.00 -0.01 4.92
N VAL A 66 -17.98 -0.01 5.83
CA VAL A 66 -17.78 0.33 7.25
C VAL A 66 -16.76 -0.58 7.93
N HIS A 67 -16.77 -1.88 7.60
CA HIS A 67 -15.80 -2.82 8.17
C HIS A 67 -14.37 -2.54 7.67
N VAL A 68 -14.20 -2.30 6.37
CA VAL A 68 -12.90 -1.90 5.79
C VAL A 68 -12.40 -0.58 6.40
N GLU A 69 -13.27 0.41 6.52
CA GLU A 69 -12.96 1.69 7.17
C GLU A 69 -12.56 1.52 8.63
N SER A 70 -13.28 0.67 9.38
CA SER A 70 -12.95 0.38 10.77
C SER A 70 -11.53 -0.20 10.91
N VAL A 71 -11.12 -1.10 10.02
CA VAL A 71 -9.74 -1.63 10.00
C VAL A 71 -8.74 -0.50 9.70
N LEU A 72 -8.95 0.29 8.64
CA LEU A 72 -8.06 1.42 8.28
C LEU A 72 -7.97 2.51 9.37
N ASN A 73 -9.04 2.70 10.15
CA ASN A 73 -9.11 3.69 11.23
C ASN A 73 -8.26 3.34 12.45
N HIS A 74 -7.77 2.10 12.58
CA HIS A 74 -6.82 1.75 13.65
C HIS A 74 -5.47 2.45 13.47
N VAL A 75 -5.12 2.79 12.22
CA VAL A 75 -3.89 3.52 11.90
C VAL A 75 -4.04 4.98 12.32
N PRO A 76 -3.26 5.49 13.30
CA PRO A 76 -3.50 6.82 13.84
C PRO A 76 -3.00 7.95 12.92
N GLN A 77 -1.94 7.73 12.14
CA GLN A 77 -1.36 8.75 11.26
C GLN A 77 -2.11 8.81 9.92
N PRO A 78 -2.77 9.92 9.56
CA PRO A 78 -3.58 10.00 8.34
C PRO A 78 -2.73 9.86 7.06
N GLU A 79 -1.50 10.37 7.05
CA GLU A 79 -0.58 10.21 5.92
C GLU A 79 -0.15 8.75 5.70
N TYR A 80 0.00 7.97 6.78
CA TYR A 80 0.31 6.54 6.69
C TYR A 80 -0.90 5.75 6.22
N ARG A 81 -2.09 6.07 6.75
CA ARG A 81 -3.36 5.51 6.26
C ARG A 81 -3.51 5.68 4.75
N GLN A 82 -3.16 6.84 4.20
CA GLN A 82 -3.22 7.05 2.75
C GLN A 82 -2.18 6.25 1.97
N LEU A 83 -0.97 6.03 2.49
CA LEU A 83 -0.02 5.11 1.84
C LEU A 83 -0.53 3.66 1.83
N LEU A 84 -1.23 3.22 2.89
CA LEU A 84 -1.87 1.90 2.93
C LEU A 84 -3.02 1.81 1.92
N VAL A 85 -3.83 2.86 1.78
CA VAL A 85 -4.86 2.95 0.73
C VAL A 85 -4.24 2.88 -0.67
N GLU A 86 -3.16 3.62 -0.92
CA GLU A 86 -2.40 3.55 -2.18
C GLU A 86 -1.84 2.14 -2.43
N ALA A 87 -1.28 1.48 -1.41
CA ALA A 87 -0.77 0.11 -1.52
C ALA A 87 -1.87 -0.89 -1.87
N ILE A 88 -3.03 -0.80 -1.20
CA ILE A 88 -4.22 -1.63 -1.48
C ILE A 88 -4.71 -1.41 -2.90
N LEU A 89 -4.68 -0.17 -3.39
CA LEU A 89 -5.05 0.15 -4.77
C LEU A 89 -4.08 -0.42 -5.79
N VAL A 90 -2.78 -0.49 -5.49
CA VAL A 90 -1.85 -1.18 -6.37
C VAL A 90 -2.12 -2.69 -6.33
N LEU A 91 -2.36 -3.27 -5.15
CA LEU A 91 -2.69 -4.70 -4.99
C LEU A 91 -3.91 -5.13 -5.82
N THR A 92 -4.74 -4.21 -6.33
CA THR A 92 -5.89 -4.57 -7.16
C THR A 92 -5.49 -5.26 -8.44
N PHE A 93 -4.25 -5.14 -8.92
CA PHE A 93 -3.83 -5.95 -10.07
C PHE A 93 -3.96 -7.46 -9.79
N LEU A 94 -3.91 -7.89 -8.52
CA LEU A 94 -4.17 -9.28 -8.12
C LEU A 94 -5.56 -9.76 -8.52
N SER A 95 -6.56 -8.88 -8.62
CA SER A 95 -7.89 -9.27 -9.07
C SER A 95 -7.88 -9.77 -10.51
N ASP A 96 -6.92 -9.30 -11.30
CA ASP A 96 -6.83 -9.55 -12.74
C ASP A 96 -5.94 -10.77 -13.05
N ILE A 97 -5.26 -11.34 -12.05
CA ILE A 97 -4.46 -12.55 -12.21
C ILE A 97 -5.39 -13.78 -12.31
N GLU A 98 -5.16 -14.60 -13.33
CA GLU A 98 -5.85 -15.89 -13.58
C GLU A 98 -5.38 -17.00 -12.62
N VAL A 99 -5.37 -16.71 -11.32
CA VAL A 99 -5.17 -17.71 -10.26
C VAL A 99 -6.38 -17.72 -9.33
N ASN A 100 -6.78 -18.91 -8.86
CA ASN A 100 -7.93 -19.04 -7.97
C ASN A 100 -7.68 -18.39 -6.61
N SER A 101 -6.46 -18.52 -6.09
CA SER A 101 -6.02 -17.89 -4.85
C SER A 101 -4.49 -17.87 -4.83
N ILE A 102 -3.90 -16.80 -4.30
CA ILE A 102 -2.48 -16.72 -3.95
C ILE A 102 -2.22 -17.19 -2.50
N GLY A 103 -3.28 -17.55 -1.77
CA GLY A 103 -3.21 -17.96 -0.37
C GLY A 103 -2.72 -16.85 0.56
N GLY A 104 -2.47 -17.22 1.82
CA GLY A 104 -1.81 -16.36 2.81
C GLY A 104 -2.58 -15.10 3.22
N ILE A 105 -2.08 -14.44 4.26
CA ILE A 105 -2.49 -13.09 4.63
C ILE A 105 -1.51 -12.11 4.01
N ILE A 106 -2.01 -11.10 3.30
CA ILE A 106 -1.19 -10.05 2.70
C ILE A 106 -0.99 -8.95 3.75
N HIS A 107 0.25 -8.70 4.15
CA HIS A 107 0.59 -7.65 5.12
C HIS A 107 0.85 -6.34 4.39
N VAL A 108 -0.12 -5.42 4.43
CA VAL A 108 -0.10 -4.17 3.67
C VAL A 108 0.94 -3.20 4.24
N ASP A 109 1.09 -3.13 5.56
CA ASP A 109 2.11 -2.35 6.27
C ASP A 109 3.52 -2.75 5.83
N ARG A 110 3.82 -4.06 5.78
CA ARG A 110 5.10 -4.58 5.31
C ARG A 110 5.41 -4.16 3.87
N ILE A 111 4.42 -4.17 2.98
CA ILE A 111 4.56 -3.70 1.59
C ILE A 111 4.93 -2.20 1.55
N VAL A 112 4.27 -1.37 2.36
CA VAL A 112 4.59 0.07 2.44
C VAL A 112 6.00 0.29 2.97
N HIS A 113 6.44 -0.49 3.97
CA HIS A 113 7.82 -0.44 4.46
C HIS A 113 8.84 -0.85 3.41
N MET A 114 8.59 -1.93 2.66
CA MET A 114 9.43 -2.34 1.55
C MET A 114 9.53 -1.25 0.47
N ALA A 115 8.41 -0.62 0.11
CA ALA A 115 8.39 0.49 -0.85
C ALA A 115 9.22 1.68 -0.36
N ASN A 116 9.07 2.04 0.91
CA ASN A 116 9.85 3.10 1.56
C ASN A 116 11.36 2.78 1.56
N ASP A 117 11.74 1.52 1.82
CA ASP A 117 13.14 1.13 1.82
C ASP A 117 13.74 1.14 0.40
N LEU A 118 12.98 0.72 -0.63
CA LEU A 118 13.38 0.87 -2.03
C LEU A 118 13.59 2.33 -2.42
N PHE A 119 12.68 3.23 -1.99
CA PHE A 119 12.82 4.68 -2.19
C PHE A 119 14.09 5.22 -1.53
N LEU A 120 14.35 4.85 -0.27
CA LEU A 120 15.54 5.28 0.45
C LEU A 120 16.84 4.74 -0.17
N GLN A 121 16.84 3.50 -0.66
CA GLN A 121 17.98 2.92 -1.36
C GLN A 121 18.31 3.70 -2.63
N GLU A 122 17.30 4.07 -3.41
CA GLU A 122 17.49 4.85 -4.63
C GLU A 122 18.00 6.27 -4.31
N LEU A 123 17.44 6.94 -3.29
CA LEU A 123 17.97 8.24 -2.82
C LEU A 123 19.44 8.15 -2.38
N LYS A 124 19.81 7.10 -1.64
CA LYS A 124 21.20 6.86 -1.23
C LYS A 124 22.11 6.63 -2.44
N SER A 125 21.63 5.95 -3.48
CA SER A 125 22.39 5.73 -4.71
C SER A 125 22.72 7.05 -5.44
N PHE A 126 21.89 8.09 -5.25
CA PHE A 126 22.15 9.45 -5.72
C PHE A 126 22.92 10.33 -4.73
N GLY A 127 23.43 9.76 -3.63
CA GLY A 127 24.24 10.48 -2.64
C GLY A 127 23.43 11.25 -1.58
N ALA A 128 22.13 11.00 -1.44
CA ALA A 128 21.33 11.63 -0.39
C ALA A 128 21.79 11.20 1.01
N THR A 129 21.87 12.15 1.94
CA THR A 129 22.28 11.93 3.34
C THR A 129 21.50 12.85 4.29
N GLY A 130 21.65 12.62 5.60
CA GLY A 130 21.10 13.51 6.64
C GLY A 130 19.57 13.59 6.61
N SER A 131 19.04 14.83 6.68
CA SER A 131 17.59 15.11 6.79
C SER A 131 16.76 14.58 5.62
N ILE A 132 17.38 14.25 4.48
CA ILE A 132 16.66 13.67 3.33
C ILE A 132 16.21 12.24 3.65
N LEU A 133 16.94 11.52 4.49
CA LEU A 133 16.67 10.13 4.86
C LEU A 133 15.91 10.02 6.19
N GLU A 134 15.49 11.15 6.76
CA GLU A 134 14.79 11.20 8.04
C GLU A 134 13.43 10.47 7.94
N LYS A 135 13.16 9.64 8.95
CA LYS A 135 11.96 8.82 9.07
C LYS A 135 11.10 9.35 10.20
N ASP A 136 9.79 9.32 9.98
CA ASP A 136 8.80 9.52 11.02
C ASP A 136 8.99 8.47 12.13
N ALA A 137 9.04 8.90 13.39
CA ALA A 137 9.37 8.01 14.50
C ALA A 137 8.25 7.01 14.84
N ALA A 138 6.99 7.35 14.56
CA ALA A 138 5.85 6.50 14.88
C ALA A 138 5.68 5.37 13.85
N THR A 139 5.93 5.69 12.58
CA THR A 139 5.66 4.79 11.47
C THR A 139 6.93 4.23 10.84
N GLY A 140 8.08 4.89 10.94
CA GLY A 140 9.32 4.49 10.26
C GLY A 140 9.36 4.80 8.76
N ILE A 141 8.41 5.59 8.26
CA ILE A 141 8.36 6.04 6.85
C ILE A 141 9.13 7.34 6.67
N CYS A 142 9.88 7.43 5.58
CA CYS A 142 10.63 8.63 5.21
C CYS A 142 9.70 9.81 4.96
N HIS A 143 10.02 10.98 5.52
CA HIS A 143 9.21 12.19 5.32
C HIS A 143 9.11 12.60 3.84
N PHE A 144 10.17 12.38 3.05
CA PHE A 144 10.14 12.64 1.61
C PHE A 144 9.29 11.63 0.84
N PHE A 145 9.14 10.40 1.34
CA PHE A 145 8.24 9.43 0.73
C PHE A 145 6.79 9.86 0.93
N TYR A 146 6.42 10.34 2.12
CA TYR A 146 5.10 10.94 2.37
C TYR A 146 4.79 12.16 1.52
N ASP A 147 5.80 12.89 1.04
CA ASP A 147 5.63 14.07 0.20
C ASP A 147 5.88 13.82 -1.29
N SER A 148 6.19 12.58 -1.67
CA SER A 148 6.33 12.20 -3.07
C SER A 148 4.95 12.12 -3.76
N ALA A 149 4.88 12.53 -5.02
CA ALA A 149 3.65 12.41 -5.80
C ALA A 149 3.22 10.94 -5.93
N PRO A 150 1.93 10.61 -6.12
CA PRO A 150 1.53 9.25 -6.42
C PRO A 150 2.20 8.71 -7.70
N SER A 151 2.25 9.53 -8.75
CA SER A 151 2.81 9.17 -10.05
C SER A 151 4.18 9.80 -10.31
N GLY A 152 4.87 9.29 -11.33
CA GLY A 152 6.21 9.73 -11.75
C GLY A 152 7.31 8.77 -11.34
N ALA A 153 8.52 8.97 -11.88
CA ALA A 153 9.66 8.08 -11.65
C ALA A 153 10.00 7.88 -10.17
N TYR A 154 9.82 8.92 -9.35
CA TYR A 154 10.04 8.93 -7.91
C TYR A 154 8.73 8.99 -7.10
N GLY A 155 7.61 8.64 -7.72
CA GLY A 155 6.30 8.65 -7.06
C GLY A 155 6.04 7.40 -6.23
N THR A 156 5.17 7.49 -5.22
CA THR A 156 4.86 6.36 -4.31
C THR A 156 4.39 5.12 -5.05
N MET A 157 3.55 5.26 -6.08
CA MET A 157 3.00 4.13 -6.83
C MET A 157 4.10 3.31 -7.53
N THR A 158 5.19 3.95 -7.94
CA THR A 158 6.35 3.27 -8.55
C THR A 158 6.99 2.31 -7.55
N TYR A 159 7.25 2.77 -6.32
CA TYR A 159 7.87 1.93 -5.29
C TYR A 159 6.91 0.91 -4.69
N LEU A 160 5.64 1.27 -4.53
CA LEU A 160 4.59 0.34 -4.13
C LEU A 160 4.45 -0.80 -5.14
N THR A 161 4.46 -0.49 -6.44
CA THR A 161 4.44 -1.52 -7.50
C THR A 161 5.65 -2.43 -7.41
N LYS A 162 6.86 -1.87 -7.30
CA LYS A 162 8.10 -2.66 -7.12
C LYS A 162 8.03 -3.55 -5.87
N ALA A 163 7.61 -2.99 -4.73
CA ALA A 163 7.51 -3.69 -3.46
C ALA A 163 6.49 -4.84 -3.52
N ILE A 164 5.33 -4.62 -4.14
CA ILE A 164 4.30 -5.65 -4.28
C ILE A 164 4.79 -6.78 -5.19
N ILE A 165 5.46 -6.48 -6.31
CA ILE A 165 6.03 -7.51 -7.19
C ILE A 165 7.01 -8.39 -6.41
N ILE A 166 7.92 -7.77 -5.63
CA ILE A 166 8.88 -8.51 -4.80
C ILE A 166 8.16 -9.32 -3.71
N TYR A 167 7.21 -8.70 -3.01
CA TYR A 167 6.45 -9.32 -1.93
C TYR A 167 5.69 -10.56 -2.40
N LEU A 168 5.05 -10.48 -3.59
CA LEU A 168 4.24 -11.56 -4.13
C LEU A 168 5.05 -12.66 -4.80
N HIS A 169 6.30 -12.39 -5.19
CA HIS A 169 7.19 -13.43 -5.74
C HIS A 169 7.35 -14.61 -4.76
N ASP A 170 7.27 -14.37 -3.46
CA ASP A 170 7.33 -15.42 -2.43
C ASP A 170 6.04 -16.27 -2.34
N PHE A 171 4.92 -15.80 -2.88
CA PHE A 171 3.61 -16.48 -2.84
C PHE A 171 3.26 -17.21 -4.13
N LEU A 172 3.82 -16.76 -5.26
CA LEU A 172 3.60 -17.42 -6.54
C LEU A 172 4.46 -18.69 -6.60
N PRO A 173 3.91 -19.83 -7.08
CA PRO A 173 4.72 -21.01 -7.29
C PRO A 173 5.87 -20.62 -8.22
N SER A 174 7.11 -20.81 -7.75
CA SER A 174 8.29 -20.68 -8.59
C SER A 174 8.02 -21.46 -9.87
N THR A 175 8.08 -20.80 -11.02
CA THR A 175 8.09 -21.44 -12.34
C THR A 175 9.41 -22.19 -12.51
N GLY A 176 9.67 -23.15 -11.62
CA GLY A 176 10.68 -24.18 -11.77
C GLY A 176 10.17 -25.12 -12.84
N CYS A 177 10.43 -24.77 -14.10
CA CYS A 177 10.43 -25.74 -15.18
C CYS A 177 11.52 -26.75 -14.83
N ALA A 178 11.13 -27.86 -14.18
CA ALA A 178 11.96 -29.04 -14.12
C ALA A 178 12.01 -29.59 -15.55
N MET A 179 13.01 -29.15 -16.32
CA MET A 179 13.39 -29.85 -17.53
C MET A 179 13.96 -31.21 -17.09
N GLN A 180 13.13 -32.24 -17.24
CA GLN A 180 13.53 -33.64 -17.22
C GLN A 180 14.14 -34.03 -18.57
#